data_AF-A0A2K2V6H2-F1
#
_entry.id   AF-A0A2K2V6H2-F1
#
_cell.length_a   1.000
_cell.length_b   1.000
_cell.length_c   1.000
_cell.angle_alpha   90.00
_cell.angle_beta   90.00
_cell.angle_gamma   90.00
#
_symmetry.space_group_name_H-M   'P 1'
#
loop_
_entity.id
_entity.type
_entity.pdbx_description
1 polymer ?
#
loop_
_entity_poly.entity_id
_entity_poly.type
_entity_poly.pdbx_seq_one_letter_code
_entity_poly.pdbx_strand_id
1 'polypeptide(L)'
;GQQERCPGRITEIRGEESLKTVIPGSALYMPGHAAIYLGEADSRGYIIHALHGYSDGHRLFRVNEVVVTSVDIIRADGRRFLDCFTKAITFAL
;
A
#
# COMPACT_ATOMS: atom_id res chain seq x y z
N GLY A 1 0.36 14.48 -4.54
CA GLY A 1 0.60 15.34 -3.34
C GLY A 1 2.09 15.38 -2.99
N GLN A 2 2.52 16.07 -1.92
CA GLN A 2 3.94 16.06 -1.50
C GLN A 2 4.48 14.64 -1.25
N GLN A 3 3.60 13.71 -0.84
CA GLN A 3 3.91 12.28 -0.64
C GLN A 3 4.54 11.61 -1.87
N GLU A 4 4.18 12.00 -3.09
CA GLU A 4 4.66 11.37 -4.34
C GLU A 4 6.01 11.92 -4.83
N ARG A 5 6.62 12.87 -4.10
CA ARG A 5 7.90 13.52 -4.48
C ARG A 5 9.10 13.00 -3.70
N CYS A 6 9.03 11.76 -3.20
CA CYS A 6 10.11 11.18 -2.41
C CYS A 6 11.29 10.78 -3.31
N PRO A 7 12.55 11.11 -2.95
CA PRO A 7 13.71 10.66 -3.70
C PRO A 7 13.89 9.14 -3.55
N GLY A 8 14.40 8.50 -4.60
CA GLY A 8 14.67 7.06 -4.61
C GLY A 8 14.47 6.46 -6.00
N ARG A 9 14.70 5.15 -6.12
CA ARG A 9 14.44 4.42 -7.36
C ARG A 9 12.94 4.15 -7.46
N ILE A 10 12.33 4.64 -8.53
CA ILE A 10 10.90 4.45 -8.80
C ILE A 10 10.69 3.16 -9.59
N THR A 11 9.73 2.36 -9.19
CA THR A 11 9.24 1.18 -9.92
C THR A 11 7.74 1.32 -10.12
N GLU A 12 7.23 1.10 -11.33
CA GLU A 12 5.78 1.03 -11.58
C GLU A 12 5.20 -0.24 -10.99
N ILE A 13 4.03 -0.12 -10.38
CA ILE A 13 3.30 -1.24 -9.78
C ILE A 13 2.02 -1.49 -10.55
N ARG A 14 1.82 -2.74 -10.95
CA ARG A 14 0.67 -3.32 -11.67
C ARG A 14 0.48 -4.76 -11.21
N GLY A 15 -0.23 -4.94 -10.10
CA GLY A 15 -0.56 -6.27 -9.58
C GLY A 15 0.62 -7.04 -8.98
N GLU A 16 0.39 -8.34 -8.75
CA GLU A 16 1.24 -9.24 -7.95
C GLU A 16 2.67 -9.37 -8.49
N GLU A 17 2.83 -9.58 -9.80
CA GLU A 17 4.16 -9.79 -10.40
C GLU A 17 5.09 -8.60 -10.22
N SER A 18 4.55 -7.38 -10.33
CA SER A 18 5.34 -6.16 -10.09
C SER A 18 5.72 -6.00 -8.61
N LEU A 19 4.84 -6.40 -7.69
CA LEU A 19 5.09 -6.30 -6.25
C LEU A 19 6.23 -7.22 -5.81
N LYS A 20 6.38 -8.39 -6.43
CA LYS A 20 7.49 -9.34 -6.16
C LYS A 20 8.87 -8.73 -6.38
N THR A 21 8.98 -7.67 -7.18
CA THR A 21 10.24 -6.95 -7.43
C THR A 21 10.55 -5.88 -6.39
N VAL A 22 9.58 -5.54 -5.54
CA VAL A 22 9.69 -4.51 -4.51
C VAL A 22 10.35 -5.11 -3.27
N ILE A 23 11.40 -4.45 -2.77
CA ILE A 23 12.06 -4.89 -1.54
C ILE A 23 11.31 -4.38 -0.31
N PRO A 24 11.31 -5.13 0.81
CA PRO A 24 10.83 -4.63 2.09
C PRO A 24 11.48 -3.30 2.47
N GLY A 25 10.72 -2.41 3.12
CA GLY A 25 11.10 -1.04 3.42
C GLY A 25 10.83 -0.03 2.30
N SER A 26 10.48 -0.47 1.08
CA SER A 26 10.09 0.46 0.01
C SER A 26 8.73 1.11 0.31
N ALA A 27 8.58 2.38 -0.08
CA ALA A 27 7.28 3.05 -0.01
C ALA A 27 6.41 2.65 -1.21
N LEU A 28 5.13 2.34 -0.96
CA LEU A 28 4.11 2.08 -1.97
C LEU A 28 3.12 3.25 -2.03
N TYR A 29 2.77 3.67 -3.25
CA TYR A 29 1.91 4.82 -3.49
C TYR A 29 0.70 4.47 -4.33
N MET A 30 -0.45 4.98 -3.91
CA MET A 30 -1.66 5.10 -4.72
C MET A 30 -2.23 6.52 -4.54
N PRO A 31 -3.15 6.99 -5.40
CA PRO A 31 -3.71 8.33 -5.27
C PRO A 31 -4.27 8.58 -3.86
N GLY A 32 -3.70 9.57 -3.16
CA GLY A 32 -4.11 9.99 -1.82
C GLY A 32 -3.65 9.10 -0.66
N HIS A 33 -2.78 8.10 -0.89
CA HIS A 33 -2.35 7.18 0.15
C HIS A 33 -0.92 6.68 -0.04
N ALA A 34 -0.21 6.48 1.06
CA ALA A 34 1.12 5.91 1.08
C ALA A 34 1.21 4.80 2.14
N ALA A 35 2.04 3.80 1.87
CA ALA A 35 2.33 2.69 2.76
C ALA A 35 3.80 2.31 2.68
N ILE A 36 4.33 1.58 3.65
CA ILE A 36 5.63 0.92 3.55
C ILE A 36 5.41 -0.57 3.37
N TYR A 37 6.05 -1.15 2.35
CA TYR A 37 6.03 -2.59 2.10
C TYR A 37 6.88 -3.32 3.13
N LEU A 38 6.33 -4.36 3.76
CA LEU A 38 7.00 -5.14 4.80
C LEU A 38 7.57 -6.46 4.28
N GLY A 39 7.27 -6.83 3.03
CA GLY A 39 7.62 -8.12 2.47
C GLY A 39 6.44 -9.08 2.40
N GLU A 40 6.76 -10.34 2.17
CA GLU A 40 5.81 -11.42 1.93
C GLU A 40 5.92 -12.47 3.04
N ALA A 41 4.76 -12.97 3.49
CA ALA A 41 4.64 -14.15 4.33
C ALA A 41 3.46 -14.99 3.80
N ASP A 42 3.64 -16.32 3.69
CA ASP A 42 2.64 -17.25 3.15
C ASP A 42 2.02 -16.80 1.82
N SER A 43 2.89 -16.37 0.89
CA SER A 43 2.49 -15.87 -0.43
C SER A 43 1.59 -14.63 -0.42
N ARG A 44 1.61 -13.86 0.67
CA ARG A 44 0.84 -12.64 0.85
C ARG A 44 1.73 -11.47 1.22
N GLY A 45 1.62 -10.38 0.45
CA GLY A 45 2.34 -9.13 0.72
C GLY A 45 1.72 -8.34 1.88
N TYR A 46 2.55 -7.75 2.72
CA TYR A 46 2.13 -6.94 3.87
C TYR A 46 2.62 -5.51 3.81
N ILE A 47 1.85 -4.61 4.39
CA ILE A 47 2.13 -3.17 4.46
C ILE A 47 1.88 -2.61 5.85
N ILE A 48 2.61 -1.57 6.23
CA ILE A 48 2.28 -0.68 7.35
C ILE A 48 1.83 0.67 6.81
N HIS A 49 0.69 1.17 7.29
CA HIS A 49 0.15 2.46 6.84
C HIS A 49 -0.83 3.06 7.87
N ALA A 50 -1.06 4.37 7.75
CA ALA A 50 -2.14 5.03 8.48
C ALA A 50 -3.49 4.66 7.84
N LEU A 51 -4.43 4.09 8.59
CA LEU A 51 -5.75 3.72 8.08
C LEU A 51 -6.82 4.67 8.64
N HIS A 52 -7.51 5.39 7.76
CA HIS A 52 -8.60 6.27 8.20
C HIS A 52 -9.78 5.49 8.79
N GLY A 53 -10.16 4.39 8.15
CA GLY A 53 -11.29 3.58 8.56
C GLY A 53 -11.71 2.54 7.55
N TYR A 54 -12.71 1.74 7.90
CA TYR A 54 -13.38 0.76 7.04
C TYR A 54 -14.89 0.94 7.12
N SER A 55 -15.62 0.43 6.12
CA SER A 55 -17.08 0.49 6.07
C SER A 55 -17.65 -0.93 6.03
N ASP A 56 -18.76 -1.15 6.72
CA ASP A 56 -19.57 -2.36 6.58
C ASP A 56 -20.65 -2.24 5.49
N GLY A 57 -20.66 -1.14 4.73
CA GLY A 57 -21.66 -0.81 3.72
C GLY A 57 -22.78 0.09 4.24
N HIS A 58 -22.96 0.19 5.56
CA HIS A 58 -23.97 1.03 6.21
C HIS A 58 -23.35 2.18 6.99
N ARG A 59 -22.17 1.95 7.59
CA ARG A 59 -21.48 2.91 8.44
C ARG A 59 -19.96 2.88 8.20
N LEU A 60 -19.35 4.06 8.26
CA LEU A 60 -17.90 4.21 8.35
C LEU A 60 -17.43 4.08 9.81
N PHE A 61 -16.54 3.13 10.05
CA PHE A 61 -15.81 2.97 11.32
C PHE A 61 -14.43 3.62 11.17
N ARG A 62 -14.21 4.69 11.91
CA ARG A 62 -12.91 5.36 11.93
C ARG A 62 -11.94 4.56 12.78
N VAL A 63 -10.77 4.31 12.22
CA VAL A 63 -9.63 3.69 12.90
C VAL A 63 -8.69 4.81 13.32
N ASN A 64 -8.19 5.60 12.35
CA ASN A 64 -7.23 6.70 12.55
C ASN A 64 -5.94 6.28 13.28
N GLU A 65 -5.53 5.03 13.07
CA GLU A 65 -4.32 4.44 13.66
C GLU A 65 -3.38 3.94 12.57
N VAL A 66 -2.15 3.68 12.96
CA VAL A 66 -1.19 2.94 12.12
C VAL A 66 -1.45 1.45 12.27
N VAL A 67 -1.63 0.76 11.15
CA VAL A 67 -1.96 -0.67 11.12
C VAL A 67 -1.03 -1.43 10.18
N VAL A 68 -0.89 -2.73 10.44
CA VAL A 68 -0.31 -3.68 9.51
C VAL A 68 -1.45 -4.48 8.87
N THR A 69 -1.50 -4.48 7.54
CA THR A 69 -2.49 -5.25 6.78
C THR A 69 -1.81 -5.99 5.64
N SER A 70 -2.51 -6.96 5.05
CA SER A 70 -2.12 -7.43 3.72
C SER A 70 -2.41 -6.35 2.66
N VAL A 71 -1.79 -6.50 1.49
CA VAL A 71 -2.09 -5.70 0.29
C VAL A 71 -3.44 -6.05 -0.35
N ASP A 72 -4.13 -7.08 0.14
CA ASP A 72 -5.40 -7.59 -0.41
C ASP A 72 -6.64 -6.96 0.22
N ILE A 73 -6.49 -6.05 1.19
CA ILE A 73 -7.64 -5.38 1.77
C ILE A 73 -8.46 -4.65 0.69
N ILE A 74 -9.78 -4.70 0.84
CA ILE A 74 -10.72 -4.19 -0.15
C ILE A 74 -11.09 -2.76 0.18
N ARG A 75 -11.01 -1.89 -0.83
CA ARG A 75 -11.43 -0.49 -0.76
C ARG A 75 -12.94 -0.38 -0.89
N ALA A 76 -13.48 0.79 -0.54
CA ALA A 76 -14.89 1.11 -0.73
C ALA A 76 -15.38 0.99 -2.19
N ASP A 77 -14.47 1.07 -3.17
CA ASP A 77 -14.76 0.89 -4.59
C ASP A 77 -14.66 -0.57 -5.07
N GLY A 78 -14.47 -1.53 -4.16
CA GLY A 78 -14.40 -2.96 -4.44
C GLY A 78 -13.04 -3.46 -4.94
N ARG A 79 -12.07 -2.57 -5.17
CA ARG A 79 -10.72 -2.97 -5.62
C ARG A 79 -9.83 -3.33 -4.44
N ARG A 80 -8.91 -4.29 -4.63
CA ARG A 80 -7.84 -4.54 -3.66
C ARG A 80 -6.88 -3.36 -3.64
N PHE A 81 -6.21 -3.17 -2.50
CA PHE A 81 -5.13 -2.19 -2.40
C PHE A 81 -4.02 -2.45 -3.42
N LEU A 82 -3.64 -3.72 -3.61
CA LEU A 82 -2.62 -4.14 -4.58
C LEU A 82 -2.90 -3.62 -5.99
N ASP A 83 -4.15 -3.70 -6.43
CA ASP A 83 -4.56 -3.28 -7.77
C ASP A 83 -4.62 -1.74 -7.91
N CYS A 84 -4.49 -1.01 -6.80
CA CYS A 84 -4.55 0.46 -6.75
C CYS A 84 -3.17 1.11 -6.60
N PHE A 85 -2.16 0.37 -6.13
CA PHE A 85 -0.80 0.88 -6.09
C PHE A 85 -0.27 1.11 -7.50
N THR A 86 0.33 2.27 -7.72
CA THR A 86 0.85 2.69 -9.03
C THR A 86 2.37 2.79 -9.03
N LYS A 87 2.99 3.02 -7.88
CA LYS A 87 4.43 3.24 -7.76
C LYS A 87 4.98 2.65 -6.46
N ALA A 88 6.19 2.11 -6.53
CA ALA A 88 7.05 1.86 -5.40
C ALA A 88 8.26 2.79 -5.46
N ILE A 89 8.74 3.25 -4.31
CA ILE A 89 10.01 3.97 -4.17
C ILE A 89 10.91 3.18 -3.25
N THR A 90 12.01 2.70 -3.80
CA THR A 90 13.09 2.08 -3.03
C THR A 90 14.09 3.15 -2.62
N PHE A 91 14.32 3.28 -1.33
CA PHE A 91 15.32 4.17 -0.76
C PHE A 91 16.69 3.50 -0.83
N ALA A 92 17.69 4.20 -1.39
CA ALA A 92 19.07 3.78 -1.28
C ALA A 92 19.58 4.16 0.12
N LEU A 93 20.43 3.29 0.68
CA LEU A 93 21.33 3.66 1.78
C LEU A 93 22.51 4.46 1.22
#